data_AF-A0A485AII3-F1
#
_entry.id   AF-A0A485AII3-F1
#
_cell.length_a   1.000
_cell.length_b   1.000
_cell.length_c   1.000
_cell.angle_alpha   90.00
_cell.angle_beta   90.00
_cell.angle_gamma   90.00
#
_symmetry.space_group_name_H-M   'P 1'
#
loop_
_entity.id
_entity.type
_entity.pdbx_description
1 polymer ?
#
loop_
_entity_poly.entity_id
_entity_poly.type
_entity_poly.pdbx_seq_one_letter_code
_entity_poly.pdbx_strand_id
1 'polypeptide(L)'
;METMNKRIFITTRYPVSAQHGRPPSEFLQQLVETLDALPDDVFAENELHDIYAVMKGVLGPYTSLQHRKAVMCEVLRVQAGFESDWRWEAGVDLRNHHSPDSH
;
A
#
# COMPACT_ATOMS: atom_id res chain seq x y z
N MET A 1 -20.60 0.71 -14.94
CA MET A 1 -19.87 -0.56 -14.74
C MET A 1 -18.40 -0.22 -14.90
N GLU A 2 -17.75 0.14 -13.79
CA GLU A 2 -16.36 0.56 -13.80
C GLU A 2 -15.49 -0.69 -13.98
N THR A 3 -14.78 -0.77 -15.09
CA THR A 3 -13.87 -1.87 -15.35
C THR A 3 -12.72 -1.74 -14.37
N MET A 4 -12.79 -2.44 -13.22
CA MET A 4 -11.63 -2.57 -12.32
C MET A 4 -10.49 -3.16 -13.13
N ASN A 5 -9.53 -2.30 -13.51
CA ASN A 5 -8.30 -2.74 -14.14
C ASN A 5 -7.55 -3.58 -13.11
N LYS A 6 -7.69 -4.90 -13.22
CA LYS A 6 -7.14 -5.83 -12.24
C LYS A 6 -5.62 -5.87 -12.41
N ARG A 7 -4.90 -5.11 -11.57
CA ARG A 7 -3.44 -5.13 -11.53
C ARG A 7 -2.97 -6.54 -11.17
N ILE A 8 -1.94 -7.02 -11.86
CA ILE A 8 -1.30 -8.30 -11.55
C ILE A 8 -0.12 -8.02 -10.61
N PHE A 9 -0.25 -8.46 -9.36
CA PHE A 9 0.80 -8.39 -8.37
C PHE A 9 1.58 -9.71 -8.34
N ILE A 10 2.88 -9.66 -8.63
CA ILE A 10 3.76 -10.84 -8.64
C ILE A 10 4.61 -10.84 -7.38
N THR A 11 5.69 -10.04 -7.35
CA THR A 11 6.66 -10.06 -6.24
C THR A 11 6.09 -9.47 -4.95
N THR A 12 5.24 -8.46 -5.04
CA THR A 12 4.63 -7.82 -3.86
C THR A 12 3.61 -8.70 -3.13
N ARG A 13 3.25 -9.87 -3.69
CA ARG A 13 2.44 -10.90 -3.02
C ARG A 13 3.25 -11.85 -2.13
N TYR A 14 4.58 -11.80 -2.18
CA TYR A 14 5.38 -12.60 -1.27
C TYR A 14 5.25 -12.07 0.18
N PRO A 15 5.28 -12.98 1.18
CA PRO A 15 5.32 -12.58 2.58
C PRO A 15 6.44 -11.59 2.86
N VAL A 16 6.18 -10.60 3.71
CA VAL A 16 7.21 -9.64 4.17
C VAL A 16 8.25 -10.35 5.04
N SER A 17 7.82 -11.30 5.87
CA SER A 17 8.68 -12.18 6.66
C SER A 17 8.09 -13.59 6.69
N ALA A 18 8.86 -14.58 7.18
CA ALA A 18 8.37 -15.94 7.37
C ALA A 18 7.20 -16.06 8.36
N GLN A 19 6.99 -15.05 9.21
CA GLN A 19 5.97 -15.04 10.27
C GLN A 19 4.67 -14.34 9.82
N HIS A 20 4.69 -13.55 8.74
CA HIS A 20 3.53 -12.82 8.24
C HIS A 20 2.93 -13.48 7.00
N GLY A 21 1.61 -13.33 6.84
CA GLY A 21 0.89 -13.84 5.67
C GLY A 21 1.26 -13.11 4.38
N ARG A 22 0.81 -13.67 3.26
CA ARG A 22 0.86 -12.98 1.96
C ARG A 22 -0.15 -11.84 1.97
N PRO A 23 0.21 -10.62 1.51
CA PRO A 23 -0.77 -9.54 1.41
C PRO A 23 -1.88 -9.92 0.40
N PRO A 24 -3.16 -9.69 0.72
CA PRO A 24 -4.27 -9.86 -0.21
C PRO A 24 -4.12 -8.96 -1.44
N SER A 25 -4.64 -9.41 -2.60
CA SER A 25 -4.60 -8.61 -3.83
C SER A 25 -5.39 -7.32 -3.71
N GLU A 26 -6.49 -7.36 -2.96
CA GLU A 26 -7.41 -6.27 -2.73
C GLU A 26 -6.72 -5.16 -1.91
N PHE A 27 -5.93 -5.54 -0.90
CA PHE A 27 -5.10 -4.61 -0.13
C PHE A 27 -4.06 -3.92 -1.03
N LEU A 28 -3.32 -4.69 -1.84
CA LEU A 28 -2.32 -4.12 -2.75
C LEU A 28 -2.97 -3.19 -3.79
N GLN A 29 -4.17 -3.54 -4.26
CA GLN A 29 -4.93 -2.73 -5.19
C GLN A 29 -5.35 -1.39 -4.58
N GLN A 30 -5.90 -1.42 -3.36
CA GLN A 30 -6.29 -0.23 -2.61
C GLN A 30 -5.09 0.65 -2.29
N LEU A 31 -3.94 0.05 -1.95
CA LEU A 31 -2.72 0.81 -1.66
C LEU A 31 -2.27 1.63 -2.87
N VAL A 32 -2.24 1.01 -4.06
CA VAL A 32 -1.87 1.71 -5.29
C VAL A 32 -2.88 2.78 -5.64
N GLU A 33 -4.19 2.49 -5.56
CA GLU A 33 -5.24 3.48 -5.86
C GLU A 33 -5.20 4.68 -4.90
N THR A 34 -4.96 4.42 -3.62
CA THR A 34 -4.85 5.46 -2.60
C THR A 34 -3.67 6.39 -2.90
N LEU A 35 -2.50 5.82 -3.22
CA LEU A 35 -1.30 6.62 -3.50
C LEU A 35 -1.36 7.32 -4.86
N ASP A 36 -1.98 6.70 -5.87
CA ASP A 36 -2.20 7.30 -7.18
C ASP A 36 -3.11 8.54 -7.09
N ALA A 37 -4.08 8.55 -6.17
CA ALA A 37 -5.00 9.68 -5.95
C ALA A 37 -4.39 10.86 -5.18
N LEU A 38 -3.23 10.67 -4.53
CA LEU A 38 -2.57 11.74 -3.78
C LEU A 38 -1.81 12.71 -4.71
N PRO A 39 -1.71 14.00 -4.35
CA PRO A 39 -0.95 14.97 -5.12
C PRO A 39 0.51 14.57 -5.30
N ASP A 40 1.07 14.87 -6.47
CA ASP A 40 2.45 14.54 -6.81
C ASP A 40 3.47 15.15 -5.84
N ASP A 41 3.19 16.33 -5.29
CA ASP A 41 4.03 17.02 -4.31
C ASP A 41 4.27 16.20 -3.02
N VAL A 42 3.35 15.30 -2.66
CA VAL A 42 3.52 14.39 -1.51
C VAL A 42 4.72 13.46 -1.70
N PHE A 43 5.01 13.11 -2.96
CA PHE A 43 6.07 12.18 -3.32
C PHE A 43 7.26 12.88 -3.97
N ALA A 44 7.23 14.21 -4.11
CA ALA A 44 8.32 14.97 -4.68
C ALA A 44 9.60 14.84 -3.83
N GLU A 45 10.74 15.12 -4.44
CA GLU A 45 11.99 15.28 -3.69
C GLU A 45 11.90 16.53 -2.82
N ASN A 46 12.47 16.45 -1.63
CA ASN A 46 12.54 17.55 -0.68
C ASN A 46 13.90 17.53 0.02
N GLU A 47 14.21 18.60 0.75
CA GLU A 47 15.50 18.75 1.45
C GLU A 47 15.53 18.04 2.81
N LEU A 48 14.43 17.41 3.24
CA LEU A 48 14.32 16.75 4.53
C LEU A 48 14.91 15.33 4.49
N HIS A 49 15.31 14.86 5.66
CA HIS A 49 15.69 13.45 5.84
C HIS A 49 14.44 12.60 6.08
N ASP A 50 13.72 12.30 5.02
CA ASP A 50 12.48 11.54 5.04
C ASP A 50 12.69 10.04 4.73
N ILE A 51 11.60 9.31 4.56
CA ILE A 51 11.62 7.89 4.22
C ILE A 51 12.36 7.59 2.91
N TYR A 52 12.37 8.52 1.95
CA TYR A 52 13.12 8.36 0.71
C TYR A 52 14.62 8.52 0.94
N ALA A 53 15.04 9.39 1.86
CA ALA A 53 16.44 9.44 2.27
C ALA A 53 16.88 8.11 2.94
N VAL A 54 16.04 7.57 3.84
CA VAL A 54 16.30 6.30 4.55
C VAL A 54 16.37 5.11 3.58
N MET A 55 15.43 5.01 2.64
CA MET A 55 15.31 3.85 1.76
C MET A 55 16.20 3.92 0.51
N LYS A 56 16.95 5.02 0.31
CA LYS A 56 17.72 5.26 -0.92
C LYS A 56 18.74 4.16 -1.23
N GLY A 57 19.37 3.59 -0.21
CA GLY A 57 20.37 2.53 -0.37
C GLY A 57 19.80 1.17 -0.79
N VAL A 58 18.49 0.94 -0.57
CA VAL A 58 17.84 -0.36 -0.81
C VAL A 58 16.90 -0.30 -2.00
N LEU A 59 16.13 0.77 -2.12
CA LEU A 59 15.08 0.95 -3.13
C LEU A 59 15.39 2.09 -4.12
N GLY A 60 16.48 2.83 -3.92
CA GLY A 60 16.96 3.82 -4.86
C GLY A 60 17.99 3.26 -5.85
N PRO A 61 18.57 4.12 -6.71
CA PRO A 61 18.25 5.53 -6.89
C PRO A 61 16.87 5.75 -7.53
N TYR A 62 16.18 6.81 -7.14
CA TYR A 62 14.86 7.15 -7.68
C TYR A 62 15.01 7.94 -8.98
N THR A 63 14.36 7.47 -10.04
CA THR A 63 14.52 8.01 -11.39
C THR A 63 13.28 8.76 -11.88
N SER A 64 12.17 8.66 -11.15
CA SER A 64 10.91 9.31 -11.48
C SER A 64 10.01 9.41 -10.26
N LEU A 65 8.99 10.26 -10.36
CA LEU A 65 7.93 10.33 -9.36
C LEU A 65 7.20 8.99 -9.20
N GLN A 66 6.95 8.29 -10.32
CA GLN A 66 6.34 6.96 -10.30
C GLN A 66 7.18 5.96 -9.49
N HIS A 67 8.52 6.03 -9.61
CA HIS A 67 9.40 5.21 -8.77
C HIS A 67 9.25 5.57 -7.28
N ARG A 68 9.18 6.86 -6.93
CA ARG A 68 8.95 7.30 -5.54
C ARG A 68 7.57 6.86 -5.01
N LYS A 69 6.51 6.88 -5.83
CA LYS A 69 5.21 6.30 -5.45
C LYS A 69 5.31 4.79 -5.20
N ALA A 70 6.00 4.06 -6.06
CA ALA A 70 6.21 2.62 -5.90
C ALA A 70 7.01 2.28 -4.63
N VAL A 71 8.02 3.09 -4.28
CA VAL A 71 8.77 2.97 -3.03
C VAL A 71 7.86 3.16 -1.82
N MET A 72 6.99 4.17 -1.84
CA MET A 72 6.03 4.38 -0.74
C MET A 72 5.05 3.21 -0.62
N CYS A 73 4.54 2.66 -1.73
CA CYS A 73 3.74 1.43 -1.70
C CYS A 73 4.50 0.29 -1.01
N GLU A 74 5.78 0.10 -1.34
CA GLU A 74 6.57 -0.98 -0.73
C GLU A 74 6.80 -0.75 0.76
N VAL A 75 7.12 0.48 1.17
CA VAL A 75 7.28 0.84 2.59
C VAL A 75 5.99 0.56 3.36
N LEU A 76 4.85 1.04 2.89
CA LEU A 76 3.56 0.85 3.56
C LEU A 76 3.15 -0.63 3.59
N ARG A 77 3.43 -1.39 2.52
CA ARG A 77 3.20 -2.84 2.49
C ARG A 77 4.04 -3.57 3.55
N VAL A 78 5.31 -3.20 3.69
CA VAL A 78 6.23 -3.78 4.67
C VAL A 78 5.83 -3.39 6.09
N GLN A 79 5.56 -2.10 6.34
CA GLN A 79 5.08 -1.61 7.63
C GLN A 79 3.79 -2.34 8.04
N ALA A 80 2.80 -2.41 7.15
CA ALA A 80 1.57 -3.12 7.43
C ALA A 80 1.83 -4.62 7.67
N GLY A 81 2.80 -5.23 6.96
CA GLY A 81 3.25 -6.59 7.24
C GLY A 81 3.80 -6.77 8.68
N PHE A 82 4.66 -5.88 9.16
CA PHE A 82 5.22 -5.97 10.51
C PHE A 82 4.25 -5.52 11.63
N GLU A 83 3.35 -4.58 11.34
CA GLU A 83 2.25 -4.21 12.24
C GLU A 83 1.15 -5.27 12.25
N SER A 84 1.11 -6.18 11.27
CA SER A 84 0.10 -7.23 11.12
C SER A 84 0.18 -8.44 12.06
N ASP A 85 0.63 -8.25 13.30
CA ASP A 85 -0.14 -8.85 14.42
C ASP A 85 -1.61 -8.37 14.37
N TRP A 86 -1.86 -7.24 13.70
CA TRP A 86 -3.15 -6.80 13.20
C TRP A 86 -3.80 -7.84 12.27
N ARG A 87 -4.88 -8.48 12.73
CA ARG A 87 -5.75 -9.31 11.89
C ARG A 87 -6.31 -8.41 10.77
N TRP A 88 -6.08 -8.75 9.50
CA TRP A 88 -6.59 -7.98 8.36
C TRP A 88 -8.12 -7.87 8.29
N GLU A 89 -8.83 -8.72 9.05
CA GLU A 89 -10.29 -8.65 9.24
C GLU A 89 -10.71 -7.88 10.51
N ALA A 90 -9.78 -7.47 11.37
CA ALA A 90 -10.08 -6.64 12.54
C ALA A 90 -10.46 -5.23 12.07
N GLY A 91 -11.76 -4.95 12.13
CA GLY A 91 -12.36 -3.71 11.64
C GLY A 91 -13.60 -3.95 10.77
N VAL A 92 -13.80 -5.19 10.26
CA VAL A 92 -15.06 -5.57 9.63
C VAL A 92 -16.05 -5.94 10.75
N ASP A 93 -17.00 -5.07 11.03
CA ASP A 93 -18.14 -5.43 11.88
C ASP A 93 -19.08 -6.36 11.11
N LEU A 94 -18.80 -7.66 11.17
CA LEU A 94 -19.65 -8.71 10.60
C LEU A 94 -21.06 -8.77 11.24
N ARG A 95 -21.34 -7.99 12.29
CA ARG A 95 -22.64 -7.93 12.96
C ARG A 95 -23.46 -6.70 12.58
N ASN A 96 -22.93 -5.78 11.78
CA ASN A 96 -23.70 -4.64 11.33
C ASN A 96 -24.73 -5.04 10.26
N HIS A 97 -25.88 -5.55 10.71
CA HIS A 97 -27.09 -5.75 9.91
C HIS A 97 -27.85 -4.42 9.63
N HIS A 98 -27.23 -3.26 9.85
CA HIS A 98 -27.87 -1.94 9.80
C HIS A 98 -27.08 -0.89 9.01
N SER A 99 -26.46 -1.25 7.89
CA SER A 99 -26.19 -0.25 6.85
C SER A 99 -27.51 0.03 6.12
N PRO A 100 -28.08 1.25 6.17
CA PRO A 100 -29.29 1.54 5.43
C PRO A 100 -28.93 1.73 3.95
N ASP A 101 -29.23 0.71 3.16
CA ASP A 101 -29.44 0.88 1.72
C ASP A 101 -30.65 1.79 1.52
N SER A 102 -30.39 2.95 0.92
CA SER A 102 -31.25 3.64 -0.05
C SER A 102 -32.77 3.47 0.07
N HIS A 103 -33.43 4.52 0.57
CA HIS A 103 -34.68 5.06 -0.01
C HIS A 103 -34.60 6.59 -0.06
#